data_AF-A0A135T6U0-F1
#
_entry.id   AF-A0A135T6U0-F1
#
_cell.length_a   1.000
_cell.length_b   1.000
_cell.length_c   1.000
_cell.angle_alpha   90.00
_cell.angle_beta   90.00
_cell.angle_gamma   90.00
#
_symmetry.space_group_name_H-M   'P 1'
#
loop_
_entity.id
_entity.type
_entity.pdbx_description
1 polymer ?
#
loop_
_entity_poly.entity_id
_entity_poly.type
_entity_poly.pdbx_seq_one_letter_code
_entity_poly.pdbx_strand_id
1 'polypeptide(L)'
;MSARAGSSLSPLVLATKWCDASAAAYAGSRCAFSTTPVQSRRSKAQHRMYDFFRNGRGARWRDAENGVNYLNGSKEQPFPMNPFFRSEPVLSEMLRDEVYRRVTVAKQSLKLVSAELGMDVRRVAAVVRMKEIEKQWVKETYADFADMRMEPSSQRKPLARPYAQAMMSMLPQTYLADSVRDQKPHEPVNEIHVHKLTMQQLFVPVSESRQFNREDAAKAFHRNMLSIDDRSPHKELIDMRRAAANGGDRAELTRKFRAETRAQEDRLVERERKRLEKVEEETTRVDTGRFEFRFKEMNVETVGKNGRSRGGVGWRYGVPFYDRRKGETKIPTSVP
;
A
#
# COMPACT_ATOMS: atom_id res chain seq x y z
N MET A 1 41.52 -62.87 -7.90
CA MET A 1 42.68 -63.13 -7.01
C MET A 1 43.69 -62.00 -7.17
N SER A 2 44.29 -61.58 -6.05
CA SER A 2 45.50 -60.70 -5.87
C SER A 2 45.51 -59.23 -6.30
N ALA A 3 45.17 -58.36 -5.32
CA ALA A 3 46.04 -57.47 -4.52
C ALA A 3 47.18 -56.61 -5.13
N ARG A 4 47.13 -55.30 -4.74
CA ARG A 4 48.18 -54.38 -4.18
C ARG A 4 49.45 -54.10 -5.02
N ALA A 5 50.17 -52.97 -4.97
CA ALA A 5 50.21 -51.71 -4.21
C ALA A 5 51.12 -50.71 -4.99
N GLY A 6 51.16 -49.43 -4.61
CA GLY A 6 52.19 -48.51 -5.12
C GLY A 6 51.97 -47.03 -4.76
N SER A 7 52.44 -46.65 -3.57
CA SER A 7 52.53 -45.29 -3.05
C SER A 7 53.52 -44.40 -3.80
N SER A 8 53.23 -43.10 -3.93
CA SER A 8 54.27 -42.07 -3.75
C SER A 8 53.65 -40.78 -3.19
N LEU A 9 54.22 -40.34 -2.06
CA LEU A 9 53.98 -39.06 -1.41
C LEU A 9 55.14 -38.11 -1.74
N SER A 10 54.84 -36.80 -1.66
CA SER A 10 55.71 -35.65 -1.27
C SER A 10 55.92 -34.60 -2.37
N PRO A 11 56.28 -33.33 -2.07
CA PRO A 11 56.22 -32.59 -0.80
C PRO A 11 55.60 -31.16 -0.88
N LEU A 12 55.22 -30.67 0.29
CA LEU A 12 55.32 -29.28 0.81
C LEU A 12 55.67 -28.14 -0.16
N VAL A 13 54.74 -27.21 -0.33
CA VAL A 13 55.06 -25.79 -0.58
C VAL A 13 54.56 -24.96 0.62
N LEU A 14 55.53 -24.35 1.31
CA LEU A 14 55.32 -23.36 2.35
C LEU A 14 54.56 -22.16 1.79
N ALA A 15 53.34 -21.94 2.26
CA ALA A 15 52.70 -20.64 2.24
C ALA A 15 52.56 -20.16 3.68
N THR A 16 53.22 -19.03 3.95
CA THR A 16 53.29 -18.30 5.21
C THR A 16 51.90 -18.06 5.78
N LYS A 17 51.69 -18.52 7.01
CA LYS A 17 50.46 -18.32 7.78
C LYS A 17 50.53 -16.95 8.46
N TRP A 18 49.68 -16.01 8.06
CA TRP A 18 49.29 -14.92 8.95
C TRP A 18 48.23 -15.45 9.92
N CYS A 19 48.63 -15.64 11.17
CA CYS A 19 47.77 -15.97 12.29
C CYS A 19 47.86 -14.83 13.28
N ASP A 20 46.77 -14.09 13.46
CA ASP A 20 46.46 -13.44 14.74
C ASP A 20 45.06 -13.91 15.14
N ALA A 21 45.01 -14.87 16.05
CA ALA A 21 43.81 -15.25 16.77
C ALA A 21 44.22 -15.84 18.11
N SER A 22 44.14 -15.02 19.16
CA SER A 22 44.13 -15.47 20.55
C SER A 22 42.92 -16.39 20.76
N ALA A 23 43.18 -17.69 20.88
CA ALA A 23 42.17 -18.69 21.20
C ALA A 23 41.81 -18.57 22.69
N ALA A 24 40.64 -18.00 22.98
CA ALA A 24 40.03 -18.13 24.30
C ALA A 24 39.45 -19.55 24.42
N ALA A 25 39.98 -20.32 25.38
CA ALA A 25 39.47 -21.63 25.73
C ALA A 25 38.19 -21.47 26.58
N TYR A 26 37.03 -21.78 26.02
CA TYR A 26 35.81 -22.02 26.79
C TYR A 26 35.43 -23.50 26.68
N ALA A 27 35.71 -24.23 27.76
CA ALA A 27 35.14 -25.53 28.02
C ALA A 27 33.76 -25.35 28.67
N GLY A 28 32.72 -25.97 28.11
CA GLY A 28 31.39 -25.96 28.72
C GLY A 28 30.30 -26.39 27.75
N SER A 29 29.83 -27.63 27.91
CA SER A 29 28.72 -28.30 27.20
C SER A 29 27.55 -27.41 26.78
N ARG A 30 26.94 -27.73 25.62
CA ARG A 30 25.56 -28.28 25.51
C ARG A 30 25.14 -28.47 24.05
N CYS A 31 24.64 -29.66 23.75
CA CYS A 31 23.72 -30.02 22.67
C CYS A 31 24.00 -29.41 21.27
N ALA A 32 24.87 -30.04 20.50
CA ALA A 32 24.95 -29.80 19.06
C ALA A 32 23.92 -30.68 18.33
N PHE A 33 22.69 -30.19 18.17
CA PHE A 33 21.70 -30.80 17.26
C PHE A 33 22.02 -30.54 15.77
N SER A 34 23.21 -30.02 15.46
CA SER A 34 23.68 -29.85 14.08
C SER A 34 24.86 -30.76 13.83
N THR A 35 24.71 -31.70 12.90
CA THR A 35 25.78 -32.59 12.41
C THR A 35 26.77 -31.88 11.50
N THR A 36 26.58 -30.58 11.23
CA THR A 36 27.55 -29.78 10.47
C THR A 36 28.76 -29.43 11.35
N PRO A 37 29.98 -29.87 11.02
CA PRO A 37 31.17 -29.48 11.78
C PRO A 37 31.36 -27.96 11.70
N VAL A 38 31.61 -27.31 12.83
CA VAL A 38 31.95 -25.89 12.88
C VAL A 38 33.24 -25.68 12.08
N GLN A 39 33.16 -24.94 10.97
CA GLN A 39 34.34 -24.65 10.15
C GLN A 39 35.29 -23.73 10.93
N SER A 40 36.51 -24.21 11.19
CA SER A 40 37.55 -23.47 11.92
C SER A 40 38.19 -22.35 11.10
N ARG A 41 38.03 -22.36 9.77
CA ARG A 41 38.59 -21.35 8.84
C ARG A 41 37.54 -20.92 7.83
N ARG A 42 37.52 -19.61 7.53
CA ARG A 42 36.63 -19.05 6.52
C ARG A 42 36.97 -19.57 5.13
N SER A 43 35.96 -19.89 4.34
CA SER A 43 36.14 -20.25 2.92
C SER A 43 36.63 -19.06 2.10
N LYS A 44 37.21 -19.31 0.91
CA LYS A 44 37.65 -18.26 0.00
C LYS A 44 36.51 -17.30 -0.39
N ALA A 45 35.29 -17.83 -0.57
CA ALA A 45 34.11 -17.03 -0.86
C ALA A 45 33.71 -16.14 0.33
N GLN A 46 33.73 -16.69 1.55
CA GLN A 46 33.49 -15.91 2.78
C GLN A 46 34.53 -14.82 2.99
N HIS A 47 35.81 -15.09 2.67
CA HIS A 47 36.87 -14.08 2.73
C HIS A 47 36.61 -12.95 1.74
N ARG A 48 36.35 -13.25 0.46
CA ARG A 48 36.00 -12.25 -0.56
C ARG A 48 34.78 -11.40 -0.18
N MET A 49 33.75 -12.04 0.36
CA MET A 49 32.55 -11.35 0.84
C MET A 49 32.89 -10.42 2.01
N TYR A 50 33.67 -10.91 2.98
CA TYR A 50 34.11 -10.12 4.12
C TYR A 50 34.95 -8.91 3.70
N ASP A 51 35.87 -9.10 2.76
CA ASP A 51 36.68 -8.03 2.19
C ASP A 51 35.79 -6.99 1.49
N PHE A 52 34.77 -7.42 0.75
CA PHE A 52 33.81 -6.50 0.12
C PHE A 52 33.07 -5.63 1.15
N PHE A 53 32.61 -6.19 2.27
CA PHE A 53 31.86 -5.46 3.31
C PHE A 53 32.75 -4.63 4.24
N ARG A 54 33.98 -5.07 4.52
CA ARG A 54 34.87 -4.38 5.47
C ARG A 54 35.79 -3.37 4.79
N ASN A 55 36.39 -3.75 3.66
CA ASN A 55 37.43 -2.98 2.97
C ASN A 55 36.98 -2.46 1.59
N GLY A 56 35.91 -3.04 1.03
CA GLY A 56 35.39 -2.70 -0.29
C GLY A 56 34.23 -1.69 -0.24
N ARG A 57 33.50 -1.60 -1.37
CA ARG A 57 32.35 -0.71 -1.53
C ARG A 57 31.21 -1.01 -0.55
N GLY A 58 31.17 -2.22 0.00
CA GLY A 58 30.16 -2.67 0.96
C GLY A 58 30.12 -1.86 2.26
N ALA A 59 31.22 -1.23 2.64
CA ALA A 59 31.31 -0.43 3.86
C ALA A 59 30.33 0.76 3.87
N ARG A 60 29.95 1.28 2.71
CA ARG A 60 29.03 2.43 2.55
C ARG A 60 27.60 2.17 3.04
N TRP A 61 27.20 0.92 3.15
CA TRP A 61 25.85 0.54 3.59
C TRP A 61 25.84 -0.03 5.01
N ARG A 62 26.93 0.13 5.76
CA ARG A 62 27.01 -0.26 7.17
C ARG A 62 26.11 0.61 8.03
N ASP A 63 26.27 1.92 7.88
CA ASP A 63 25.51 2.93 8.60
C ASP A 63 24.69 3.73 7.58
N ALA A 64 23.49 4.13 7.97
CA ALA A 64 22.65 4.96 7.13
C ALA A 64 23.11 6.41 7.22
N GLU A 65 23.60 6.95 6.10
CA GLU A 65 23.78 8.39 5.95
C GLU A 65 22.41 9.06 5.76
N ASN A 66 22.29 10.36 6.10
CA ASN A 66 21.08 11.13 5.87
C ASN A 66 20.82 11.23 4.35
N GLY A 67 19.90 10.41 3.84
CA GLY A 67 19.50 10.39 2.44
C GLY A 67 19.44 8.99 1.84
N VAL A 68 19.05 8.96 0.57
CA VAL A 68 18.86 7.70 -0.16
C VAL A 68 20.19 7.15 -0.63
N ASN A 69 20.50 5.91 -0.26
CA ASN A 69 21.77 5.26 -0.59
C ASN A 69 21.56 3.85 -1.19
N TYR A 70 21.24 3.77 -2.49
CA TYR A 70 21.08 2.50 -3.21
C TYR A 70 22.40 1.97 -3.80
N LEU A 71 22.40 0.70 -4.22
CA LEU A 71 23.61 -0.05 -4.61
C LEU A 71 24.42 0.60 -5.74
N ASN A 72 23.76 1.23 -6.71
CA ASN A 72 24.39 1.89 -7.84
C ASN A 72 24.66 3.39 -7.60
N GLY A 73 24.37 3.92 -6.41
CA GLY A 73 24.45 5.35 -6.11
C GLY A 73 23.32 6.19 -6.72
N SER A 74 22.33 5.55 -7.35
CA SER A 74 21.09 6.23 -7.76
C SER A 74 20.27 6.63 -6.53
N LYS A 75 19.53 7.72 -6.65
CA LYS A 75 18.58 8.18 -5.63
C LYS A 75 17.23 7.47 -5.68
N GLU A 76 16.97 6.70 -6.74
CA GLU A 76 15.65 6.12 -7.01
C GLU A 76 15.71 4.65 -7.40
N GLN A 77 16.86 4.11 -7.79
CA GLN A 77 16.94 2.74 -8.32
C GLN A 77 17.59 1.78 -7.31
N PRO A 78 16.79 1.03 -6.52
CA PRO A 78 17.32 0.11 -5.53
C PRO A 78 18.01 -1.11 -6.17
N PHE A 79 17.48 -1.62 -7.29
CA PHE A 79 18.01 -2.81 -7.95
C PHE A 79 18.69 -2.44 -9.26
N PRO A 80 20.02 -2.64 -9.40
CA PRO A 80 20.75 -2.20 -10.58
C PRO A 80 20.29 -2.90 -11.87
N MET A 81 19.85 -4.17 -11.77
CA MET A 81 19.40 -4.96 -12.92
C MET A 81 17.96 -4.67 -13.35
N ASN A 82 17.16 -4.00 -12.51
CA ASN A 82 15.78 -3.65 -12.83
C ASN A 82 15.62 -2.12 -12.88
N PRO A 83 15.65 -1.50 -14.06
CA PRO A 83 15.52 -0.06 -14.21
C PRO A 83 14.08 0.46 -14.05
N PHE A 84 13.08 -0.43 -14.12
CA PHE A 84 11.67 -0.05 -14.04
C PHE A 84 11.17 0.10 -12.61
N PHE A 85 11.73 -0.66 -11.66
CA PHE A 85 11.37 -0.53 -10.25
C PHE A 85 12.15 0.62 -9.61
N ARG A 86 11.44 1.70 -9.29
CA ARG A 86 11.97 2.89 -8.62
C ARG A 86 11.41 3.02 -7.21
N SER A 87 12.22 3.54 -6.29
CA SER A 87 11.76 3.99 -5.00
C SER A 87 11.18 5.38 -5.14
N GLU A 88 9.87 5.42 -5.37
CA GLU A 88 9.10 6.65 -5.34
C GLU A 88 9.18 7.33 -3.96
N PRO A 89 9.09 8.68 -3.91
CA PRO A 89 9.17 9.40 -2.65
C PRO A 89 7.97 9.08 -1.74
N VAL A 90 8.19 9.07 -0.43
CA VAL A 90 7.15 8.95 0.59
C VAL A 90 6.73 10.32 1.11
N LEU A 91 5.58 10.39 1.80
CA LEU A 91 5.09 11.64 2.37
C LEU A 91 5.90 12.02 3.61
N SER A 92 6.39 13.26 3.66
CA SER A 92 7.02 13.79 4.88
C SER A 92 6.03 13.82 6.05
N GLU A 93 6.53 13.87 7.29
CA GLU A 93 5.69 13.99 8.49
C GLU A 93 4.83 15.26 8.45
N MET A 94 5.43 16.39 8.09
CA MET A 94 4.74 17.67 7.96
C MET A 94 3.61 17.64 6.92
N LEU A 95 3.85 17.01 5.77
CA LEU A 95 2.82 16.88 4.73
C LEU A 95 1.66 16.01 5.19
N ARG A 96 1.92 14.94 5.96
CA ARG A 96 0.88 14.09 6.55
C ARG A 96 0.02 14.86 7.57
N ASP A 97 0.66 15.68 8.40
CA ASP A 97 -0.06 16.54 9.35
C ASP A 97 -0.91 17.60 8.64
N GLU A 98 -0.42 18.18 7.55
CA GLU A 98 -1.16 19.15 6.76
C GLU A 98 -2.38 18.53 6.09
N VAL A 99 -2.24 17.33 5.51
CA VAL A 99 -3.36 16.57 4.96
C VAL A 99 -4.43 16.33 6.02
N TYR A 100 -4.01 15.86 7.20
CA TYR A 100 -4.93 15.61 8.32
C TYR A 100 -5.65 16.91 8.73
N ARG A 101 -4.91 18.01 8.93
CA ARG A 101 -5.47 19.33 9.28
C ARG A 101 -6.53 19.80 8.28
N ARG A 102 -6.25 19.71 6.98
CA ARG A 102 -7.19 20.16 5.93
C ARG A 102 -8.49 19.36 5.93
N VAL A 103 -8.41 18.05 6.10
CA VAL A 103 -9.60 17.17 6.08
C VAL A 103 -10.38 17.27 7.39
N THR A 104 -9.72 17.18 8.54
CA THR A 104 -10.42 17.07 9.84
C THR A 104 -10.80 18.41 10.43
N VAL A 105 -9.90 19.40 10.39
CA VAL A 105 -10.11 20.73 10.99
C VAL A 105 -10.79 21.66 9.97
N ALA A 106 -10.22 21.81 8.78
CA ALA A 106 -10.76 22.72 7.76
C ALA A 106 -11.96 22.13 6.99
N LYS A 107 -12.32 20.86 7.23
CA LYS A 107 -13.44 20.15 6.60
C LYS A 107 -13.44 20.25 5.07
N GLN A 108 -12.25 20.22 4.48
CA GLN A 108 -12.08 20.21 3.04
C GLN A 108 -12.36 18.82 2.47
N SER A 109 -12.93 18.78 1.27
CA SER A 109 -13.19 17.53 0.56
C SER A 109 -11.90 16.79 0.21
N LEU A 110 -11.91 15.46 0.29
CA LEU A 110 -10.78 14.60 -0.05
C LEU A 110 -10.29 14.83 -1.49
N LYS A 111 -11.23 15.01 -2.43
CA LYS A 111 -10.90 15.32 -3.84
C LYS A 111 -10.17 16.64 -3.99
N LEU A 112 -10.56 17.67 -3.24
CA LEU A 112 -9.89 18.97 -3.23
C LEU A 112 -8.45 18.85 -2.72
N VAL A 113 -8.27 18.20 -1.57
CA VAL A 113 -6.93 18.00 -0.98
C VAL A 113 -6.05 17.17 -1.91
N SER A 114 -6.61 16.14 -2.54
CA SER A 114 -5.95 15.31 -3.54
C SER A 114 -5.48 16.13 -4.75
N ALA A 115 -6.34 16.99 -5.30
CA ALA A 115 -6.02 17.85 -6.43
C ALA A 115 -4.99 18.93 -6.10
N GLU A 116 -5.06 19.53 -4.91
CA GLU A 116 -4.14 20.60 -4.48
C GLU A 116 -2.74 20.06 -4.13
N LEU A 117 -2.64 18.89 -3.49
CA LEU A 117 -1.36 18.31 -3.07
C LEU A 117 -0.77 17.30 -4.08
N GLY A 118 -1.52 16.97 -5.13
CA GLY A 118 -1.12 15.98 -6.12
C GLY A 118 -0.94 14.58 -5.53
N MET A 119 -1.88 14.16 -4.70
CA MET A 119 -1.90 12.84 -4.04
C MET A 119 -3.17 12.09 -4.42
N ASP A 120 -3.16 10.77 -4.56
CA ASP A 120 -4.36 9.97 -4.81
C ASP A 120 -5.34 10.07 -3.61
N VAL A 121 -6.64 10.18 -3.90
CA VAL A 121 -7.73 10.20 -2.90
C VAL A 121 -7.63 9.00 -1.95
N ARG A 122 -7.25 7.83 -2.47
CA ARG A 122 -7.04 6.61 -1.66
C ARG A 122 -5.93 6.80 -0.63
N ARG A 123 -4.83 7.45 -1.02
CA ARG A 123 -3.70 7.74 -0.14
C ARG A 123 -4.06 8.79 0.91
N VAL A 124 -4.76 9.86 0.51
CA VAL A 124 -5.28 10.89 1.44
C VAL A 124 -6.12 10.24 2.54
N ALA A 125 -7.08 9.38 2.17
CA ALA A 125 -7.91 8.67 3.13
C ALA A 125 -7.10 7.75 4.07
N ALA A 126 -6.08 7.06 3.54
CA ALA A 126 -5.19 6.23 4.35
C ALA A 126 -4.39 7.05 5.36
N VAL A 127 -3.85 8.20 4.96
CA VAL A 127 -3.10 9.12 5.85
C VAL A 127 -3.98 9.57 6.99
N VAL A 128 -5.22 10.00 6.70
CA VAL A 128 -6.17 10.43 7.73
C VAL A 128 -6.45 9.30 8.73
N ARG A 129 -6.72 8.07 8.25
CA ARG A 129 -6.93 6.90 9.12
C ARG A 129 -5.73 6.60 10.02
N MET A 130 -4.51 6.62 9.46
CA MET A 130 -3.30 6.34 10.24
C MET A 130 -2.99 7.44 11.24
N LYS A 131 -3.24 8.71 10.89
CA LYS A 131 -3.09 9.84 11.80
C LYS A 131 -4.11 9.81 12.94
N GLU A 132 -5.32 9.33 12.70
CA GLU A 132 -6.31 9.17 13.77
C GLU A 132 -5.85 8.12 14.79
N ILE A 133 -5.29 7.00 14.34
CA ILE A 133 -4.70 5.98 15.23
C ILE A 133 -3.52 6.57 16.01
N GLU A 134 -2.65 7.34 15.35
CA GLU A 134 -1.53 8.03 16.00
C GLU A 134 -2.03 8.98 17.10
N LYS A 135 -3.06 9.79 16.82
CA LYS A 135 -3.69 10.68 17.81
C LYS A 135 -4.35 9.90 18.95
N GLN A 136 -4.97 8.75 18.66
CA GLN A 136 -5.52 7.87 19.69
C GLN A 136 -4.42 7.33 20.62
N TRP A 137 -3.30 6.84 20.08
CA TRP A 137 -2.19 6.33 20.89
C TRP A 137 -1.53 7.44 21.73
N VAL A 138 -1.38 8.61 21.14
CA VAL A 138 -0.96 9.83 21.83
C VAL A 138 -1.90 10.12 22.99
N LYS A 139 -3.22 10.17 22.74
CA LYS A 139 -4.23 10.43 23.78
C LYS A 139 -4.19 9.40 24.89
N GLU A 140 -4.14 8.10 24.57
CA GLU A 140 -4.00 7.01 25.55
C GLU A 140 -2.72 7.18 26.40
N THR A 141 -1.60 7.56 25.78
CA THR A 141 -0.33 7.76 26.49
C THR A 141 -0.34 8.98 27.42
N TYR A 142 -1.00 10.09 27.03
CA TYR A 142 -1.05 11.32 27.84
C TYR A 142 -2.23 11.36 28.84
N ALA A 143 -3.32 10.63 28.59
CA ALA A 143 -4.45 10.54 29.52
C ALA A 143 -4.04 9.90 30.86
N ASP A 144 -3.13 8.91 30.83
CA ASP A 144 -2.55 8.27 32.01
C ASP A 144 -1.76 9.24 32.92
N PHE A 145 -1.35 10.41 32.42
CA PHE A 145 -0.61 11.42 33.20
C PHE A 145 -1.52 12.46 33.89
N ALA A 146 -2.76 12.63 33.42
CA ALA A 146 -3.69 13.64 33.95
C ALA A 146 -4.53 13.13 35.13
N ASP A 147 -4.75 11.82 35.22
CA ASP A 147 -5.56 11.20 36.27
C ASP A 147 -4.71 10.24 37.12
N MET A 148 -4.10 10.75 38.19
CA MET A 148 -3.20 10.02 39.12
C MET A 148 -3.85 8.82 39.84
N ARG A 149 -5.11 8.47 39.56
CA ARG A 149 -5.88 7.42 40.26
C ARG A 149 -6.32 6.24 39.40
N MET A 150 -5.93 6.15 38.12
CA MET A 150 -6.28 4.99 37.30
C MET A 150 -5.29 3.83 37.44
N GLU A 151 -5.81 2.67 37.82
CA GLU A 151 -5.13 1.37 37.76
C GLU A 151 -4.53 1.12 36.36
N PRO A 152 -3.28 0.66 36.25
CA PRO A 152 -2.54 0.51 34.99
C PRO A 152 -3.01 -0.75 34.22
N SER A 153 -4.29 -0.80 33.85
CA SER A 153 -4.86 -1.89 33.04
C SER A 153 -4.61 -1.71 31.54
N SER A 154 -4.30 -0.48 31.11
CA SER A 154 -4.00 -0.12 29.72
C SER A 154 -2.51 0.06 29.56
N GLN A 155 -1.83 -0.86 28.89
CA GLN A 155 -0.40 -0.70 28.59
C GLN A 155 -0.18 0.58 27.78
N ARG A 156 0.63 1.51 28.31
CA ARG A 156 1.13 2.69 27.58
C ARG A 156 1.62 2.24 26.20
N LYS A 157 1.16 2.90 25.13
CA LYS A 157 1.56 2.61 23.75
C LYS A 157 2.56 3.66 23.25
N PRO A 158 3.86 3.56 23.60
CA PRO A 158 4.85 4.52 23.15
C PRO A 158 5.00 4.48 21.63
N LEU A 159 5.06 5.66 21.01
CA LEU A 159 5.35 5.79 19.59
C LEU A 159 6.80 5.40 19.28
N ALA A 160 7.01 4.63 18.21
CA ALA A 160 8.33 4.21 17.75
C ALA A 160 9.09 5.33 17.01
N ARG A 161 9.31 6.47 17.68
CA ARG A 161 9.94 7.67 17.08
C ARG A 161 11.36 7.45 16.55
N PRO A 162 12.29 6.81 17.29
CA PRO A 162 13.66 6.62 16.80
C PRO A 162 13.69 5.76 15.54
N TYR A 163 12.85 4.72 15.50
CA TYR A 163 12.70 3.87 14.33
C TYR A 163 12.13 4.64 13.14
N ALA A 164 11.06 5.41 13.34
CA ALA A 164 10.44 6.19 12.27
C ALA A 164 11.42 7.23 11.68
N GLN A 165 12.17 7.95 12.52
CA GLN A 165 13.16 8.94 12.08
C GLN A 165 14.27 8.28 11.25
N ALA A 166 14.80 7.14 11.72
CA ALA A 166 15.82 6.39 10.99
C ALA A 166 15.29 5.91 9.62
N MET A 167 14.08 5.34 9.56
CA MET A 167 13.49 4.90 8.29
C MET A 167 13.23 6.05 7.31
N MET A 168 12.69 7.17 7.80
CA MET A 168 12.41 8.33 6.95
C MET A 168 13.70 8.97 6.41
N SER A 169 14.82 8.89 7.14
CA SER A 169 16.12 9.38 6.66
C SER A 169 16.69 8.59 5.47
N MET A 170 16.29 7.32 5.31
CA MET A 170 16.78 6.44 4.24
C MET A 170 15.93 6.52 2.95
N LEU A 171 14.73 7.10 3.03
CA LEU A 171 13.75 7.12 1.94
C LEU A 171 13.68 8.51 1.30
N PRO A 172 13.44 8.60 -0.02
CA PRO A 172 13.15 9.89 -0.66
C PRO A 172 11.83 10.43 -0.12
N GLN A 173 11.73 11.73 0.13
CA GLN A 173 10.54 12.35 0.69
C GLN A 173 9.98 13.46 -0.20
N THR A 174 8.67 13.61 -0.14
CA THR A 174 7.96 14.80 -0.62
C THR A 174 7.67 15.70 0.56
N TYR A 175 8.28 16.88 0.54
CA TYR A 175 8.08 17.90 1.54
C TYR A 175 6.85 18.75 1.20
N LEU A 176 6.30 19.37 2.22
CA LEU A 176 5.28 20.39 2.06
C LEU A 176 5.95 21.66 1.53
N ALA A 177 5.43 22.21 0.43
CA ALA A 177 5.85 23.49 -0.11
C ALA A 177 5.16 24.64 0.64
N ASP A 178 5.79 25.82 0.61
CA ASP A 178 5.26 27.02 1.26
C ASP A 178 3.92 27.46 0.66
N SER A 179 3.76 27.24 -0.65
CA SER A 179 2.52 27.54 -1.37
C SER A 179 1.99 26.29 -2.08
N VAL A 180 0.67 26.23 -2.22
CA VAL A 180 -0.01 25.13 -2.96
C VAL A 180 0.39 25.10 -4.44
N ARG A 181 0.76 26.25 -5.02
CA ARG A 181 1.16 26.33 -6.44
C ARG A 181 2.54 25.71 -6.68
N ASP A 182 3.40 25.78 -5.68
CA ASP A 182 4.77 25.26 -5.74
C ASP A 182 4.86 23.81 -5.24
N GLN A 183 3.74 23.26 -4.76
CA GLN A 183 3.67 21.87 -4.32
C GLN A 183 3.94 20.94 -5.50
N LYS A 184 5.07 20.22 -5.45
CA LYS A 184 5.36 19.16 -6.40
C LYS A 184 4.31 18.05 -6.24
N PRO A 185 3.65 17.60 -7.34
CA PRO A 185 2.76 16.46 -7.28
C PRO A 185 3.48 15.24 -6.74
N HIS A 186 2.89 14.58 -5.76
CA HIS A 186 3.44 13.37 -5.15
C HIS A 186 3.31 12.16 -6.09
N GLU A 187 2.14 12.01 -6.71
CA GLU A 187 1.82 10.90 -7.60
C GLU A 187 0.80 11.34 -8.68
N PRO A 188 0.66 10.61 -9.80
CA PRO A 188 -0.33 10.94 -10.83
C PRO A 188 -1.76 10.72 -10.33
N VAL A 189 -2.48 11.81 -10.04
CA VAL A 189 -3.85 11.76 -9.50
C VAL A 189 -4.92 11.31 -10.51
N ASN A 190 -4.61 11.34 -11.81
CA ASN A 190 -5.56 11.03 -12.88
C ASN A 190 -5.29 9.66 -13.53
N GLU A 191 -4.61 8.76 -12.83
CA GLU A 191 -4.38 7.41 -13.34
C GLU A 191 -5.70 6.62 -13.41
N ILE A 192 -5.96 6.03 -14.58
CA ILE A 192 -7.16 5.23 -14.83
C ILE A 192 -6.81 3.77 -15.02
N HIS A 193 -7.64 2.88 -14.48
CA HIS A 193 -7.49 1.44 -14.70
C HIS A 193 -7.66 1.10 -16.19
N VAL A 194 -6.78 0.28 -16.76
CA VAL A 194 -6.96 -0.25 -18.13
C VAL A 194 -7.96 -1.39 -18.11
N HIS A 195 -9.16 -1.15 -18.65
CA HIS A 195 -10.23 -2.15 -18.67
C HIS A 195 -9.94 -3.22 -19.74
N LYS A 196 -10.29 -4.48 -19.49
CA LYS A 196 -10.02 -5.58 -20.44
C LYS A 196 -10.63 -5.36 -21.83
N LEU A 197 -11.82 -4.76 -21.88
CA LEU A 197 -12.51 -4.46 -23.15
C LEU A 197 -11.76 -3.44 -24.02
N THR A 198 -10.94 -2.57 -23.42
CA THR A 198 -10.18 -1.55 -24.16
C THR A 198 -8.80 -2.03 -24.62
N MET A 199 -8.45 -3.30 -24.35
CA MET A 199 -7.17 -3.88 -24.78
C MET A 199 -7.24 -4.46 -26.20
N GLN A 200 -8.40 -4.44 -26.84
CA GLN A 200 -8.60 -4.94 -28.19
C GLN A 200 -8.05 -3.93 -29.22
N GLN A 201 -7.38 -4.41 -30.26
CA GLN A 201 -7.00 -3.60 -31.40
C GLN A 201 -8.19 -3.51 -32.36
N LEU A 202 -8.79 -2.31 -32.49
CA LEU A 202 -9.96 -2.07 -33.32
C LEU A 202 -9.67 -1.01 -34.38
N PHE A 203 -10.03 -1.31 -35.62
CA PHE A 203 -10.03 -0.36 -36.73
C PHE A 203 -11.47 -0.21 -37.22
N VAL A 204 -12.16 0.83 -36.74
CA VAL A 204 -13.58 1.02 -37.03
C VAL A 204 -13.73 1.82 -38.32
N PRO A 205 -14.33 1.25 -39.39
CA PRO A 205 -14.62 2.02 -40.59
C PRO A 205 -15.72 3.04 -40.28
N VAL A 206 -15.42 4.31 -40.51
CA VAL A 206 -16.33 5.42 -40.34
C VAL A 206 -16.38 6.25 -41.62
N SER A 207 -17.42 7.07 -41.78
CA SER A 207 -17.47 8.03 -42.88
C SER A 207 -16.26 8.97 -42.83
N GLU A 208 -15.74 9.34 -43.99
CA GLU A 208 -14.60 10.25 -44.17
C GLU A 208 -14.78 11.61 -43.47
N SER A 209 -16.03 12.07 -43.33
CA SER A 209 -16.38 13.35 -42.69
C SER A 209 -16.77 13.21 -41.22
N ARG A 210 -16.80 11.99 -40.66
CA ARG A 210 -17.23 11.77 -39.28
C ARG A 210 -16.17 12.25 -38.29
N GLN A 211 -16.58 13.11 -37.36
CA GLN A 211 -15.78 13.46 -36.18
C GLN A 211 -15.88 12.33 -35.14
N PHE A 212 -14.79 11.58 -34.98
CA PHE A 212 -14.75 10.44 -34.07
C PHE A 212 -14.19 10.82 -32.70
N ASN A 213 -15.05 10.88 -31.69
CA ASN A 213 -14.71 11.39 -30.34
C ASN A 213 -14.37 10.27 -29.34
N ARG A 214 -13.91 10.66 -28.14
CA ARG A 214 -13.60 9.71 -27.05
C ARG A 214 -14.83 8.89 -26.61
N GLU A 215 -16.02 9.48 -26.68
CA GLU A 215 -17.28 8.78 -26.39
C GLU A 215 -17.62 7.76 -27.47
N ASP A 216 -17.40 8.10 -28.75
CA ASP A 216 -17.55 7.15 -29.86
C ASP A 216 -16.56 6.00 -29.74
N ALA A 217 -15.31 6.30 -29.37
CA ALA A 217 -14.28 5.29 -29.12
C ALA A 217 -14.67 4.35 -27.97
N ALA A 218 -15.22 4.88 -26.87
CA ALA A 218 -15.70 4.06 -25.76
C ALA A 218 -16.82 3.12 -26.22
N LYS A 219 -17.82 3.66 -26.94
CA LYS A 219 -18.94 2.89 -27.50
C LYS A 219 -18.48 1.84 -28.51
N ALA A 220 -17.42 2.13 -29.27
CA ALA A 220 -16.82 1.19 -30.21
C ALA A 220 -16.20 -0.03 -29.50
N PHE A 221 -15.59 0.16 -28.31
CA PHE A 221 -15.12 -0.97 -27.50
C PHE A 221 -16.30 -1.76 -26.90
N HIS A 222 -17.28 -1.07 -26.31
CA HIS A 222 -18.47 -1.71 -25.76
C HIS A 222 -19.60 -0.69 -25.49
N ARG A 223 -20.86 -1.12 -25.66
CA ARG A 223 -22.05 -0.25 -25.53
C ARG A 223 -22.14 0.52 -24.21
N ASN A 224 -21.78 -0.15 -23.11
CA ASN A 224 -21.84 0.41 -21.75
C ASN A 224 -20.49 0.95 -21.25
N MET A 225 -19.48 1.07 -22.12
CA MET A 225 -18.18 1.57 -21.71
C MET A 225 -18.24 3.09 -21.56
N LEU A 226 -17.81 3.57 -20.39
CA LEU A 226 -17.67 5.00 -20.13
C LEU A 226 -16.44 5.56 -20.83
N SER A 227 -16.52 6.84 -21.21
CA SER A 227 -15.39 7.59 -21.75
C SER A 227 -14.24 7.68 -20.73
N ILE A 228 -13.03 8.01 -21.20
CA ILE A 228 -11.89 8.25 -20.30
C ILE A 228 -12.20 9.37 -19.30
N ASP A 229 -12.83 10.43 -19.80
CA ASP A 229 -13.18 11.61 -19.01
C ASP A 229 -14.15 11.23 -17.88
N ASP A 230 -15.10 10.32 -18.15
CA ASP A 230 -16.04 9.79 -17.15
C ASP A 230 -15.47 8.72 -16.22
N ARG A 231 -14.29 8.20 -16.50
CA ARG A 231 -13.63 7.20 -15.65
C ARG A 231 -12.55 7.83 -14.79
N SER A 232 -12.19 9.08 -15.07
CA SER A 232 -11.24 9.84 -14.26
C SER A 232 -11.73 9.95 -12.80
N PRO A 233 -10.86 9.73 -11.81
CA PRO A 233 -11.17 10.00 -10.40
C PRO A 233 -11.58 11.46 -10.14
N HIS A 234 -10.98 12.38 -10.91
CA HIS A 234 -11.18 13.83 -10.81
C HIS A 234 -11.79 14.39 -12.10
N LYS A 235 -13.10 14.15 -12.28
CA LYS A 235 -13.84 14.70 -13.43
C LYS A 235 -13.96 16.22 -13.36
N GLU A 236 -14.06 16.72 -12.14
CA GLU A 236 -14.28 18.13 -11.84
C GLU A 236 -13.08 18.98 -12.29
N LEU A 237 -11.86 18.40 -12.29
CA LEU A 237 -10.67 19.04 -12.85
C LEU A 237 -10.73 19.18 -14.37
N ILE A 238 -11.36 18.23 -15.07
CA ILE A 238 -11.56 18.29 -16.52
C ILE A 238 -12.53 19.42 -16.85
N ASP A 239 -13.65 19.52 -16.13
CA ASP A 239 -14.64 20.57 -16.32
C ASP A 239 -14.07 21.95 -16.00
N MET A 240 -13.31 22.05 -14.90
CA MET A 240 -12.57 23.26 -14.55
C MET A 240 -11.58 23.65 -15.65
N ARG A 241 -10.85 22.69 -16.23
CA ARG A 241 -9.89 22.95 -17.31
C ARG A 241 -10.56 23.40 -18.60
N ARG A 242 -11.70 22.78 -18.95
CA ARG A 242 -12.53 23.17 -20.10
C ARG A 242 -13.08 24.59 -19.93
N ALA A 243 -13.61 24.91 -18.76
CA ALA A 243 -14.12 26.25 -18.46
C ALA A 243 -13.02 27.32 -18.47
N ALA A 244 -11.81 26.99 -17.99
CA ALA A 244 -10.66 27.88 -18.09
C ALA A 244 -10.22 28.11 -19.54
N ALA A 245 -10.32 27.09 -20.41
CA ALA A 245 -10.03 27.24 -21.84
C ALA A 245 -11.03 28.19 -22.54
N ASN A 246 -12.26 28.27 -22.04
CA ASN A 246 -13.30 29.19 -22.52
C ASN A 246 -13.19 30.61 -21.92
N GLY A 247 -12.08 30.95 -21.24
CA GLY A 247 -11.82 32.29 -20.70
C GLY A 247 -12.44 32.59 -19.33
N GLY A 248 -12.88 31.56 -18.57
CA GLY A 248 -13.41 31.76 -17.21
C GLY A 248 -12.33 32.22 -16.22
N ASP A 249 -12.73 33.07 -15.25
CA ASP A 249 -11.82 33.52 -14.19
C ASP A 249 -11.40 32.38 -13.25
N ARG A 250 -10.11 32.31 -12.94
CA ARG A 250 -9.50 31.21 -12.20
C ARG A 250 -9.96 31.15 -10.74
N ALA A 251 -10.20 32.30 -10.10
CA ALA A 251 -10.67 32.33 -8.72
C ALA A 251 -12.11 31.79 -8.63
N GLU A 252 -12.97 32.21 -9.56
CA GLU A 252 -14.34 31.70 -9.65
C GLU A 252 -14.40 30.20 -9.94
N LEU A 253 -13.57 29.72 -10.87
CA LEU A 253 -13.48 28.31 -11.21
C LEU A 253 -13.01 27.45 -10.02
N THR A 254 -12.04 27.95 -9.25
CA THR A 254 -11.59 27.27 -8.03
C THR A 254 -12.70 27.21 -6.99
N ARG A 255 -13.48 28.29 -6.82
CA ARG A 255 -14.64 28.32 -5.92
C ARG A 255 -15.71 27.33 -6.35
N LYS A 256 -16.01 27.26 -7.66
CA LYS A 256 -16.96 26.28 -8.23
C LYS A 256 -16.49 24.85 -7.98
N PHE A 257 -15.22 24.55 -8.29
CA PHE A 257 -14.62 23.24 -8.04
C PHE A 257 -14.76 22.82 -6.57
N ARG A 258 -14.44 23.71 -5.62
CA ARG A 258 -14.59 23.45 -4.18
C ARG A 258 -16.04 23.16 -3.78
N ALA A 259 -17.00 23.90 -4.33
CA ALA A 259 -18.42 23.69 -4.05
C ALA A 259 -18.92 22.36 -4.63
N GLU A 260 -18.50 22.02 -5.85
CA GLU A 260 -18.89 20.79 -6.54
C GLU A 260 -18.33 19.55 -5.83
N THR A 261 -17.04 19.54 -5.48
CA THR A 261 -16.43 18.40 -4.78
C THR A 261 -17.08 18.17 -3.42
N ARG A 262 -17.41 19.25 -2.69
CA ARG A 262 -18.13 19.18 -1.42
C ARG A 262 -19.54 18.61 -1.60
N ALA A 263 -20.31 19.13 -2.57
CA ALA A 263 -21.66 18.66 -2.84
C ALA A 263 -21.68 17.17 -3.25
N GLN A 264 -20.66 16.69 -3.96
CA GLN A 264 -20.53 15.26 -4.28
C GLN A 264 -20.27 14.41 -3.06
N GLU A 265 -19.40 14.84 -2.15
CA GLU A 265 -19.15 14.13 -0.89
C GLU A 265 -20.41 14.08 -0.03
N ASP A 266 -21.13 15.20 0.10
CA ASP A 266 -22.40 15.24 0.84
C ASP A 266 -23.41 14.24 0.27
N ARG A 267 -23.54 14.14 -1.07
CA ARG A 267 -24.38 13.14 -1.74
C ARG A 267 -23.94 11.70 -1.47
N LEU A 268 -22.63 11.45 -1.37
CA LEU A 268 -22.10 10.11 -1.04
C LEU A 268 -22.39 9.76 0.42
N VAL A 269 -22.21 10.70 1.33
CA VAL A 269 -22.53 10.54 2.75
C VAL A 269 -24.01 10.26 2.94
N GLU A 270 -24.90 11.02 2.29
CA GLU A 270 -26.34 10.77 2.32
C GLU A 270 -26.70 9.38 1.77
N ARG A 271 -26.04 8.94 0.69
CA ARG A 271 -26.28 7.63 0.09
C ARG A 271 -25.87 6.51 1.04
N GLU A 272 -24.70 6.61 1.68
CA GLU A 272 -24.25 5.61 2.66
C GLU A 272 -25.12 5.64 3.91
N ARG A 273 -25.54 6.82 4.39
CA ARG A 273 -26.48 6.93 5.52
C ARG A 273 -27.79 6.21 5.23
N LYS A 274 -28.41 6.51 4.08
CA LYS A 274 -29.65 5.82 3.63
C LYS A 274 -29.45 4.31 3.45
N ARG A 275 -28.25 3.88 3.04
CA ARG A 275 -27.94 2.45 2.92
C ARG A 275 -27.86 1.78 4.28
N LEU A 276 -27.23 2.42 5.27
CA LEU A 276 -27.15 1.91 6.64
C LEU A 276 -28.53 1.89 7.30
N GLU A 277 -29.30 2.98 7.18
CA GLU A 277 -30.68 3.08 7.67
C GLU A 277 -31.53 1.91 7.14
N LYS A 278 -31.51 1.67 5.82
CA LYS A 278 -32.22 0.54 5.21
C LYS A 278 -31.78 -0.82 5.75
N VAL A 279 -30.48 -1.01 5.97
CA VAL A 279 -29.98 -2.28 6.54
C VAL A 279 -30.46 -2.45 7.98
N GLU A 280 -30.54 -1.37 8.77
CA GLU A 280 -31.09 -1.41 10.12
C GLU A 280 -32.61 -1.64 10.14
N GLU A 281 -33.36 -0.99 9.24
CA GLU A 281 -34.80 -1.20 9.06
C GLU A 281 -35.13 -2.65 8.69
N GLU A 282 -34.33 -3.28 7.83
CA GLU A 282 -34.46 -4.69 7.45
C GLU A 282 -34.05 -5.66 8.58
N THR A 283 -33.41 -5.18 9.65
CA THR A 283 -32.85 -6.03 10.72
C THR A 283 -33.59 -5.85 12.03
N THR A 284 -34.39 -6.84 12.42
CA THR A 284 -35.04 -6.87 13.74
C THR A 284 -34.09 -7.44 14.80
N ARG A 285 -33.91 -6.69 15.90
CA ARG A 285 -33.02 -7.04 17.02
C ARG A 285 -33.84 -7.53 18.21
N VAL A 286 -33.59 -8.76 18.66
CA VAL A 286 -34.27 -9.38 19.81
C VAL A 286 -33.23 -9.75 20.85
N ASP A 287 -33.20 -9.01 21.96
CA ASP A 287 -32.28 -9.27 23.06
C ASP A 287 -32.85 -10.32 24.02
N THR A 288 -32.03 -11.32 24.34
CA THR A 288 -32.36 -12.41 25.27
C THR A 288 -31.53 -12.37 26.55
N GLY A 289 -30.75 -11.30 26.74
CA GLY A 289 -29.85 -11.07 27.87
C GLY A 289 -28.46 -11.70 27.69
N ARG A 290 -28.36 -12.89 27.07
CA ARG A 290 -27.05 -13.51 26.75
C ARG A 290 -26.54 -13.13 25.36
N PHE A 291 -27.44 -13.10 24.39
CA PHE A 291 -27.14 -12.79 23.00
C PHE A 291 -28.23 -11.90 22.42
N GLU A 292 -27.85 -11.09 21.44
CA GLU A 292 -28.76 -10.32 20.61
C GLU A 292 -28.98 -11.09 19.31
N PHE A 293 -30.20 -11.58 19.09
CA PHE A 293 -30.57 -12.21 17.82
C PHE A 293 -30.91 -11.13 16.81
N ARG A 294 -30.22 -11.13 15.67
CA ARG A 294 -30.43 -10.19 14.57
C ARG A 294 -31.06 -10.91 13.39
N PHE A 295 -32.37 -10.74 13.20
CA PHE A 295 -33.10 -11.33 12.08
C PHE A 295 -33.16 -10.32 10.95
N LYS A 296 -32.45 -10.62 9.86
CA LYS A 296 -32.47 -9.81 8.65
C LYS A 296 -33.52 -10.35 7.67
N GLU A 297 -34.48 -9.53 7.31
CA GLU A 297 -35.46 -9.87 6.28
C GLU A 297 -34.80 -9.93 4.90
N MET A 298 -35.12 -10.97 4.12
CA MET A 298 -34.55 -11.20 2.79
C MET A 298 -35.63 -11.73 1.86
N ASN A 299 -35.63 -11.28 0.61
CA ASN A 299 -36.62 -11.73 -0.38
C ASN A 299 -36.26 -13.11 -0.97
N VAL A 300 -37.11 -14.11 -0.73
CA VAL A 300 -36.95 -15.50 -1.19
C VAL A 300 -37.09 -15.65 -2.71
N GLU A 301 -37.79 -14.74 -3.39
CA GLU A 301 -38.02 -14.80 -4.84
C GLU A 301 -36.78 -14.39 -5.65
N THR A 302 -35.73 -13.87 -4.99
CA THR A 302 -34.47 -13.42 -5.62
C THR A 302 -33.53 -14.57 -6.05
N VAL A 303 -34.09 -15.74 -6.38
CA VAL A 303 -33.36 -16.95 -6.79
C VAL A 303 -33.09 -17.02 -8.31
N GLY A 304 -33.69 -16.13 -9.10
CA GLY A 304 -33.58 -16.09 -10.56
C GLY A 304 -34.40 -17.19 -11.24
N LYS A 305 -34.57 -17.10 -12.57
CA LYS A 305 -35.48 -17.96 -13.34
C LYS A 305 -35.27 -19.47 -13.14
N ASN A 306 -34.03 -19.90 -12.95
CA ASN A 306 -33.66 -21.31 -12.84
C ASN A 306 -33.19 -21.68 -11.42
N GLY A 307 -33.47 -20.86 -10.40
CA GLY A 307 -32.98 -21.06 -9.03
C GLY A 307 -31.47 -20.80 -8.84
N ARG A 308 -30.79 -20.23 -9.85
CA ARG A 308 -29.35 -19.96 -9.85
C ARG A 308 -29.08 -18.45 -9.94
N SER A 309 -28.94 -17.79 -8.79
CA SER A 309 -28.63 -16.35 -8.67
C SER A 309 -27.46 -16.11 -7.71
N ARG A 310 -26.46 -15.31 -8.07
CA ARG A 310 -25.32 -14.98 -7.18
C ARG A 310 -25.76 -14.31 -5.86
N GLY A 311 -26.86 -13.57 -5.89
CA GLY A 311 -27.42 -12.88 -4.73
C GLY A 311 -28.42 -13.70 -3.90
N GLY A 312 -28.75 -14.93 -4.31
CA GLY A 312 -29.68 -15.77 -3.57
C GLY A 312 -29.13 -16.20 -2.21
N VAL A 313 -29.98 -16.19 -1.18
CA VAL A 313 -29.65 -16.52 0.20
C VAL A 313 -29.96 -18.00 0.49
N GLY A 314 -29.07 -18.67 1.23
CA GLY A 314 -29.23 -20.08 1.64
C GLY A 314 -28.16 -21.02 1.09
N TRP A 315 -28.10 -22.23 1.65
CA TRP A 315 -27.20 -23.29 1.16
C TRP A 315 -27.77 -23.93 -0.10
N ARG A 316 -27.00 -24.00 -1.19
CA ARG A 316 -27.48 -24.56 -2.45
C ARG A 316 -27.55 -26.08 -2.42
N TYR A 317 -28.65 -26.64 -2.95
CA TYR A 317 -28.82 -28.08 -3.14
C TYR A 317 -28.16 -28.57 -4.44
N GLY A 318 -27.77 -29.85 -4.48
CA GLY A 318 -27.19 -30.49 -5.66
C GLY A 318 -25.74 -30.09 -5.97
N VAL A 319 -25.02 -29.53 -4.99
CA VAL A 319 -23.60 -29.13 -5.13
C VAL A 319 -22.76 -29.91 -4.10
N PRO A 320 -21.82 -30.77 -4.52
CA PRO A 320 -20.92 -31.46 -3.59
C PRO A 320 -19.91 -30.49 -2.97
N PHE A 321 -19.30 -30.88 -1.85
CA PHE A 321 -18.23 -30.10 -1.24
C PHE A 321 -17.01 -30.01 -2.17
N TYR A 322 -16.44 -28.81 -2.29
CA TYR A 322 -15.25 -28.55 -3.09
C TYR A 322 -13.93 -28.73 -2.33
N ASP A 323 -13.95 -29.34 -1.14
CA ASP A 323 -12.78 -29.42 -0.24
C ASP A 323 -11.56 -30.13 -0.82
N ARG A 324 -11.78 -31.04 -1.77
CA ARG A 324 -10.74 -31.82 -2.48
C ARG A 324 -10.27 -31.15 -3.77
N ARG A 325 -10.89 -30.02 -4.16
CA ARG A 325 -10.52 -29.27 -5.35
C ARG A 325 -9.21 -28.52 -5.11
N LYS A 326 -8.25 -28.66 -6.03
CA LYS A 326 -7.00 -27.91 -5.98
C LYS A 326 -7.27 -26.40 -6.16
N GLY A 327 -6.71 -25.58 -5.28
CA GLY A 327 -6.84 -24.12 -5.33
C GLY A 327 -8.06 -23.55 -4.60
N GLU A 328 -8.78 -24.37 -3.83
CA GLU A 328 -9.92 -23.88 -3.03
C GLU A 328 -9.44 -23.01 -1.86
N THR A 329 -10.06 -21.84 -1.67
CA THR A 329 -9.67 -20.88 -0.63
C THR A 329 -10.40 -21.18 0.69
N LYS A 330 -9.64 -21.61 1.71
CA LYS A 330 -10.16 -21.94 3.06
C LYS A 330 -9.81 -20.89 4.12
N ILE A 331 -9.33 -19.74 3.69
CA ILE A 331 -8.89 -18.62 4.52
C ILE A 331 -9.93 -17.49 4.36
N PRO A 332 -10.27 -16.72 5.41
CA PRO A 332 -11.18 -15.59 5.29
C PRO A 332 -10.70 -14.60 4.22
N THR A 333 -11.56 -14.30 3.25
CA THR A 333 -11.26 -13.39 2.13
C THR A 333 -11.61 -11.93 2.42
N SER A 334 -12.35 -11.67 3.50
CA SER A 334 -12.76 -10.33 3.94
C SER A 334 -12.71 -10.26 5.47
N VAL A 335 -12.06 -9.23 5.99
CA VAL A 335 -12.09 -8.88 7.42
C VAL A 335 -12.87 -7.57 7.52
N PRO A 336 -14.09 -7.58 8.08
CA PRO A 336 -14.99 -6.44 8.10
C PRO A 336 -14.53 -5.32 9.04
#